data_AF-A0A183UU77-F1
#
_entry.id   AF-A0A183UU77-F1
#
_cell.length_a   1.000
_cell.length_b   1.000
_cell.length_c   1.000
_cell.angle_alpha   90.00
_cell.angle_beta   90.00
_cell.angle_gamma   90.00
#
_symmetry.space_group_name_H-M   'P 1'
#
loop_
_entity.id
_entity.type
_entity.pdbx_description
1 polymer ?
#
loop_
_entity_poly.entity_id
_entity_poly.type
_entity_poly.pdbx_seq_one_letter_code
_entity_poly.pdbx_strand_id
1 'polypeptide(L)'
;MASAPNYDGEDDKRAPNIIRSPPMPYVGEIPGGLFPGRAILIKGSVLPSSDVKRFEVDLCCGLLVMGDHQDNKALHFNPRFETSTSWLSGKGDHQIVLNSLVNNRWGVEERYANVFKEGRPFSLRILVLADYFK
;
A
#
# COMPACT_ATOMS: atom_id res chain seq x y z
N MET A 1 14.26 9.35 19.90
CA MET A 1 12.79 9.27 20.03
C MET A 1 12.23 10.58 19.49
N ALA A 2 11.62 10.57 18.31
CA ALA A 2 10.87 11.74 17.84
C ALA A 2 9.53 11.73 18.59
N SER A 3 9.23 12.82 19.30
CA SER A 3 7.91 12.99 19.93
C SER A 3 6.86 12.97 18.82
N ALA A 4 5.76 12.24 19.02
CA ALA A 4 4.59 12.38 18.16
C ALA A 4 4.15 13.86 18.18
N PRO A 5 3.79 14.46 17.04
CA PRO A 5 3.17 15.77 17.04
C PRO A 5 1.90 15.72 17.89
N ASN A 6 1.63 16.79 18.64
CA ASN A 6 0.39 16.92 19.39
C ASN A 6 -0.79 16.82 18.42
N TYR A 7 -1.61 15.78 18.60
CA TYR A 7 -2.86 15.62 17.86
C TYR A 7 -3.89 16.53 18.52
N ASP A 8 -3.93 17.80 18.11
CA ASP A 8 -4.81 18.84 18.65
C ASP A 8 -6.22 18.84 18.03
N GLY A 9 -6.51 17.90 17.12
CA GLY A 9 -7.79 17.78 16.44
C GLY A 9 -8.06 18.89 15.42
N GLU A 10 -7.10 19.77 15.13
CA GLU A 10 -7.23 20.76 14.05
C GLU A 10 -7.16 20.12 12.66
N ASP A 11 -6.44 19.00 12.51
CA ASP A 11 -6.36 18.28 11.23
C ASP A 11 -7.72 17.71 10.77
N ASP A 12 -8.66 17.44 11.68
CA ASP A 12 -10.02 17.01 11.35
C ASP A 12 -10.85 18.11 10.65
N LYS A 13 -10.39 19.37 10.73
CA LYS A 13 -11.02 20.53 10.05
C LYS A 13 -10.42 20.82 8.68
N ARG A 14 -9.30 20.20 8.32
CA ARG A 14 -8.62 20.46 7.05
C ARG A 14 -9.28 19.67 5.94
N ALA A 15 -9.58 20.34 4.82
CA ALA A 15 -10.14 19.68 3.65
C ALA A 15 -9.23 18.51 3.22
N PRO A 16 -9.80 17.34 2.84
CA PRO A 16 -8.99 16.21 2.45
C PRO A 16 -8.12 16.57 1.25
N ASN A 17 -6.85 16.19 1.28
CA ASN A 17 -5.99 16.27 0.10
C ASN A 17 -6.44 15.19 -0.90
N ILE A 18 -7.07 15.61 -2.00
CA ILE A 18 -7.65 14.71 -3.00
C ILE A 18 -6.80 14.77 -4.27
N ILE A 19 -6.32 13.60 -4.68
CA ILE A 19 -5.61 13.38 -5.95
C ILE A 19 -6.55 12.63 -6.87
N ARG A 20 -6.76 13.15 -8.08
CA ARG A 20 -7.69 12.57 -9.07
C ARG A 20 -6.93 12.00 -10.25
N SER A 21 -7.22 10.76 -10.58
CA SER A 21 -6.72 10.06 -11.77
C SER A 21 -5.21 10.27 -12.03
N PRO A 22 -4.33 10.04 -11.04
CA PRO A 22 -2.90 10.19 -11.26
C PRO A 22 -2.41 9.17 -12.30
N PRO A 23 -1.35 9.48 -13.06
CA PRO A 23 -0.68 8.48 -13.89
C PRO A 23 -0.07 7.39 -12.99
N MET A 24 -0.01 6.16 -13.50
CA MET A 24 0.61 5.02 -12.81
C MET A 24 1.98 4.70 -13.44
N PRO A 25 3.02 4.39 -12.63
CA PRO A 25 3.03 4.38 -11.17
C PRO A 25 2.91 5.80 -10.58
N TYR A 26 2.23 5.92 -9.46
CA TYR A 26 2.07 7.17 -8.73
C TYR A 26 2.94 7.19 -7.48
N VAL A 27 3.75 8.23 -7.32
CA VAL A 27 4.54 8.51 -6.12
C VAL A 27 4.26 9.93 -5.70
N GLY A 28 3.98 10.14 -4.41
CA GLY A 28 3.77 11.48 -3.89
C GLY A 28 3.84 11.53 -2.38
N GLU A 29 4.11 12.72 -1.86
CA GLU A 29 4.17 12.98 -0.44
C GLU A 29 2.78 12.97 0.19
N ILE A 30 2.70 12.51 1.44
CA ILE A 30 1.52 12.65 2.30
C ILE A 30 1.70 13.93 3.11
N PRO A 31 0.98 15.03 2.82
CA PRO A 31 1.26 16.30 3.48
C PRO A 31 1.03 16.21 4.98
N GLY A 32 2.04 16.56 5.78
CA GLY A 32 1.99 16.42 7.24
C GLY A 32 2.25 15.00 7.75
N GLY A 33 2.57 14.04 6.87
CA GLY A 33 2.97 12.69 7.26
C GLY A 33 1.84 11.81 7.81
N LEU A 34 2.22 10.64 8.33
CA LEU A 34 1.30 9.70 8.98
C LEU A 34 1.34 9.88 10.49
N PHE A 35 0.16 9.87 11.11
CA PHE A 35 -0.01 9.94 12.55
C PHE A 35 -1.31 9.21 12.96
N PRO A 36 -1.42 8.72 14.20
CA PRO A 36 -2.59 7.96 14.65
C PRO A 36 -3.89 8.74 14.46
N GLY A 37 -4.92 8.13 13.89
CA GLY A 37 -6.20 8.77 13.54
C GLY A 37 -6.29 9.18 12.07
N ARG A 38 -5.17 9.33 11.36
CA ARG A 38 -5.17 9.65 9.92
C ARG A 38 -5.63 8.45 9.10
N ALA A 39 -6.42 8.70 8.05
CA ALA A 39 -6.83 7.69 7.09
C ALA A 39 -6.42 8.05 5.66
N ILE A 40 -5.99 7.04 4.91
CA ILE A 40 -5.76 7.12 3.47
C ILE A 40 -6.90 6.36 2.78
N LEU A 41 -7.54 6.98 1.80
CA LEU A 41 -8.60 6.35 1.00
C LEU A 41 -8.16 6.25 -0.45
N ILE A 42 -8.03 5.03 -0.94
CA ILE A 42 -7.65 4.71 -2.31
C ILE A 42 -8.87 4.10 -3.00
N LYS A 43 -9.31 4.73 -4.09
CA LYS A 43 -10.36 4.20 -4.95
C LYS A 43 -9.76 3.97 -6.33
N GLY A 44 -10.03 2.80 -6.89
CA GLY A 44 -9.51 2.42 -8.19
C GLY A 44 -10.21 1.19 -8.72
N SER A 45 -9.65 0.60 -9.77
CA SER A 45 -10.08 -0.67 -10.34
C SER A 45 -8.87 -1.55 -10.59
N VAL A 46 -9.00 -2.84 -10.33
CA VAL A 46 -7.98 -3.80 -10.77
C VAL A 46 -8.09 -3.94 -12.27
N LEU A 47 -6.97 -3.79 -13.00
CA LEU A 47 -6.97 -3.92 -14.45
C LEU A 47 -7.30 -5.36 -14.85
N PRO A 48 -8.19 -5.57 -15.84
CA PRO A 48 -8.43 -6.90 -16.39
C PRO A 48 -7.24 -7.33 -17.26
N SER A 49 -6.91 -8.62 -17.24
CA SER A 49 -5.96 -9.22 -18.19
C SER A 49 -4.61 -8.51 -18.28
N SER A 50 -4.11 -7.95 -17.17
CA SER A 50 -2.77 -7.37 -17.15
C SER A 50 -1.71 -8.47 -17.22
N ASP A 51 -0.62 -8.21 -17.94
CA ASP A 51 0.58 -9.05 -17.91
C ASP A 51 1.21 -9.03 -16.52
N VAL A 52 1.07 -7.90 -15.81
CA VAL A 52 1.44 -7.75 -14.40
C VAL A 52 0.30 -8.24 -13.52
N LYS A 53 0.45 -9.40 -12.89
CA LYS A 53 -0.59 -10.06 -12.08
C LYS A 53 -0.68 -9.57 -10.63
N ARG A 54 -0.37 -8.30 -10.39
CA ARG A 54 -0.37 -7.70 -9.05
C ARG A 54 -0.43 -6.18 -9.11
N PHE A 55 -0.81 -5.56 -8.00
CA PHE A 55 -0.54 -4.14 -7.74
C PHE A 55 0.01 -3.97 -6.33
N GLU A 56 0.59 -2.82 -6.06
CA GLU A 56 1.14 -2.51 -4.74
C GLU A 56 0.73 -1.12 -4.27
N VAL A 57 0.54 -1.01 -2.96
CA VAL A 57 0.41 0.26 -2.24
C VAL A 57 1.47 0.25 -1.15
N ASP A 58 2.42 1.17 -1.27
CA ASP A 58 3.52 1.29 -0.34
C ASP A 58 3.41 2.59 0.48
N LEU A 59 3.55 2.47 1.80
CA LEU A 59 3.73 3.62 2.69
C LEU A 59 5.23 3.75 2.99
N CYS A 60 5.89 4.62 2.23
CA CYS A 60 7.34 4.80 2.28
C CYS A 60 7.77 5.86 3.30
N CYS A 61 8.93 5.66 3.91
CA CYS A 61 9.59 6.58 4.82
C CYS A 61 10.51 7.56 4.07
N GLY A 62 10.05 8.06 2.92
CA GLY A 62 10.80 8.93 2.02
C GLY A 62 10.35 8.74 0.56
N LEU A 63 11.02 9.42 -0.37
CA LEU A 63 10.65 9.45 -1.80
C LEU A 63 11.59 8.62 -2.69
N LEU A 64 12.69 8.10 -2.15
CA LEU A 64 13.59 7.22 -2.88
C LEU A 64 13.02 5.80 -2.87
N VAL A 65 12.05 5.53 -3.75
CA VAL A 65 11.24 4.29 -3.68
C VAL A 65 11.75 3.16 -4.59
N MET A 66 12.80 3.38 -5.38
CA MET A 66 13.40 2.42 -6.32
C MET A 66 14.92 2.62 -6.42
N GLY A 67 15.64 1.56 -6.79
CA GLY A 67 17.11 1.57 -6.99
C GLY A 67 17.86 0.71 -5.97
N ASP A 68 19.20 0.76 -6.03
CA ASP A 68 20.09 -0.04 -5.16
C ASP A 68 19.98 0.36 -3.67
N HIS A 69 19.53 1.58 -3.42
CA HIS A 69 19.21 2.10 -2.10
C HIS A 69 17.83 2.74 -2.18
N GLN A 70 16.84 2.14 -1.52
CA GLN A 70 15.48 2.67 -1.41
C GLN A 70 15.14 2.91 0.06
N ASP A 71 14.27 3.89 0.30
CA ASP A 71 13.73 4.21 1.61
C ASP A 71 12.93 3.04 2.18
N ASN A 72 12.87 2.96 3.51
CA ASN A 72 12.09 1.94 4.20
C ASN A 72 10.61 2.02 3.82
N LYS A 73 9.95 0.88 3.77
CA LYS A 73 8.50 0.78 3.59
C LYS A 73 7.89 0.33 4.91
N ALA A 74 7.14 1.21 5.56
CA ALA A 74 6.41 0.89 6.78
C ALA A 74 5.33 -0.17 6.50
N LEU A 75 4.66 -0.04 5.35
CA LEU A 75 3.68 -1.00 4.85
C LEU A 75 3.89 -1.21 3.35
N HIS A 76 4.01 -2.46 2.96
CA HIS A 76 3.88 -2.94 1.58
C HIS A 76 2.60 -3.77 1.49
N PHE A 77 1.60 -3.27 0.76
CA PHE A 77 0.33 -3.95 0.56
C PHE A 77 0.26 -4.43 -0.90
N ASN A 78 0.33 -5.75 -1.11
CA ASN A 78 0.51 -6.33 -2.44
C ASN A 78 -0.50 -7.43 -2.76
N PRO A 79 -1.68 -7.08 -3.28
CA PRO A 79 -2.63 -8.04 -3.84
C PRO A 79 -2.07 -8.70 -5.11
N ARG A 80 -2.06 -10.02 -5.10
CA ARG A 80 -1.53 -10.89 -6.15
C ARG A 80 -2.64 -11.72 -6.80
N PHE A 81 -2.55 -11.89 -8.10
CA PHE A 81 -3.56 -12.51 -8.96
C PHE A 81 -2.95 -13.62 -9.84
N GLU A 82 -1.77 -14.13 -9.50
CA GLU A 82 -1.12 -15.18 -10.27
C GLU A 82 -1.96 -16.47 -10.24
N THR A 83 -2.47 -16.87 -11.40
CA THR A 83 -3.15 -18.15 -11.59
C THR A 83 -2.13 -19.22 -11.96
N SER A 84 -2.37 -20.47 -11.52
CA SER A 84 -1.62 -21.62 -12.05
C SER A 84 -2.12 -21.89 -13.46
N THR A 85 -1.24 -21.76 -14.46
CA THR A 85 -1.59 -21.81 -15.89
C THR A 85 -1.14 -23.11 -16.57
N SER A 86 -0.40 -23.97 -15.89
CA SER A 86 0.07 -25.26 -16.40
C SER A 86 0.48 -26.15 -15.22
N TRP A 87 0.47 -27.46 -15.42
CA TRP A 87 1.02 -28.42 -14.46
C TRP A 87 2.51 -28.22 -14.19
N LEU A 88 3.22 -27.51 -15.08
CA LEU A 88 4.63 -27.13 -14.93
C LEU A 88 4.81 -25.80 -14.17
N SER A 89 3.85 -24.89 -14.23
CA SER A 89 3.86 -23.68 -13.40
C SER A 89 3.34 -24.08 -12.02
N GLY A 90 4.16 -23.89 -10.99
CA GLY A 90 3.81 -24.22 -9.61
C GLY A 90 2.47 -23.59 -9.17
N LYS A 91 2.13 -23.78 -7.89
CA LYS A 91 0.92 -23.20 -7.33
C LYS A 91 0.93 -21.67 -7.55
N GLY A 92 -0.13 -21.14 -8.18
CA GLY A 92 -0.32 -19.70 -8.34
C GLY A 92 -0.43 -19.00 -6.99
N ASP A 93 -0.10 -17.70 -6.94
CA ASP A 93 -0.23 -16.85 -5.76
C ASP A 93 -1.43 -15.91 -5.93
N HIS A 94 -2.52 -16.23 -5.23
CA HIS A 94 -3.77 -15.46 -5.27
C HIS A 94 -4.10 -14.87 -3.89
N GLN A 95 -3.09 -14.35 -3.21
CA GLN A 95 -3.20 -13.80 -1.86
C GLN A 95 -2.89 -12.30 -1.84
N ILE A 96 -3.32 -11.63 -0.76
CA ILE A 96 -2.77 -10.32 -0.41
C ILE A 96 -1.55 -10.58 0.47
N VAL A 97 -0.41 -10.05 0.06
CA VAL A 97 0.82 -10.08 0.85
C VAL A 97 1.01 -8.73 1.52
N LEU A 98 1.20 -8.76 2.84
CA LEU A 98 1.65 -7.60 3.61
C LEU A 98 3.09 -7.84 4.06
N ASN A 99 3.90 -6.79 4.03
CA ASN A 99 5.26 -6.83 4.57
C ASN A 99 5.73 -5.41 4.94
N SER A 100 6.92 -5.32 5.52
CA SER A 100 7.69 -4.09 5.67
C SER A 100 9.09 -4.28 5.07
N LEU A 101 9.65 -3.19 4.55
CA LEU A 101 11.03 -3.16 4.05
C LEU A 101 11.85 -2.27 4.98
N VAL A 102 12.89 -2.83 5.60
CA VAL A 102 13.79 -2.08 6.49
C VAL A 102 15.23 -2.35 6.09
N ASN A 103 16.01 -1.29 5.84
CA ASN A 103 17.40 -1.38 5.39
C ASN A 103 17.55 -2.27 4.14
N ASN A 104 16.65 -2.08 3.17
CA ASN A 104 16.57 -2.86 1.93
C ASN A 104 16.41 -4.38 2.15
N ARG A 105 15.81 -4.80 3.27
CA ARG A 105 15.49 -6.19 3.59
C ARG A 105 14.01 -6.32 3.90
N TRP A 106 13.37 -7.30 3.26
CA TRP A 106 11.98 -7.66 3.53
C TRP A 106 11.89 -8.41 4.86
N GLY A 107 10.83 -8.13 5.62
CA GLY A 107 10.46 -8.87 6.80
C GLY A 107 9.75 -10.19 6.48
N VAL A 108 9.12 -10.77 7.49
CA VAL A 108 8.26 -11.95 7.34
C VAL A 108 6.95 -11.51 6.69
N GLU A 109 6.55 -12.20 5.62
CA GLU A 109 5.28 -11.92 4.95
C GLU A 109 4.07 -12.32 5.81
N GLU A 110 3.07 -11.46 5.86
CA GLU A 110 1.71 -11.83 6.28
C GLU A 110 0.84 -12.03 5.04
N ARG A 111 0.02 -13.08 5.04
CA ARG A 111 -0.73 -13.50 3.85
C ARG A 111 -2.21 -13.65 4.16
N TYR A 112 -3.05 -13.02 3.35
CA TYR A 112 -4.51 -12.99 3.51
C TYR A 112 -5.21 -13.42 2.22
N ALA A 113 -6.46 -13.87 2.33
CA ALA A 113 -7.29 -14.17 1.17
C ALA A 113 -7.48 -12.92 0.31
N ASN A 114 -7.30 -13.03 -1.01
CA ASN A 114 -7.47 -11.90 -1.90
C ASN A 114 -8.96 -11.57 -2.09
N VAL A 115 -9.36 -10.39 -1.64
CA VAL A 115 -10.74 -9.88 -1.79
C VAL A 115 -10.91 -9.02 -3.04
N PHE A 116 -9.81 -8.61 -3.68
CA PHE A 116 -9.84 -7.87 -4.92
C PHE A 116 -10.12 -8.80 -6.09
N LYS A 117 -10.68 -8.26 -7.17
CA LYS A 117 -11.05 -9.02 -8.37
C LYS A 117 -10.62 -8.24 -9.61
N GLU A 118 -9.94 -8.92 -10.54
CA GLU A 118 -9.60 -8.35 -11.85
C GLU A 118 -10.85 -7.75 -12.53
N GLY A 119 -10.69 -6.57 -13.12
CA GLY A 119 -11.77 -5.82 -13.77
C GLY A 119 -12.81 -5.20 -12.84
N ARG A 120 -12.65 -5.28 -11.50
CA ARG A 120 -13.60 -4.73 -10.54
C ARG A 120 -13.07 -3.48 -9.83
N PRO A 121 -13.95 -2.50 -9.55
CA PRO A 121 -13.60 -1.36 -8.72
C PRO A 121 -13.39 -1.81 -7.27
N PHE A 122 -12.57 -1.05 -6.54
CA PHE A 122 -12.34 -1.25 -5.12
C PHE A 122 -12.25 0.09 -4.38
N SER A 123 -12.43 0.01 -3.06
CA SER A 123 -12.17 1.08 -2.11
C SER A 123 -11.33 0.50 -0.97
N LEU A 124 -10.07 0.92 -0.88
CA LEU A 124 -9.15 0.55 0.19
C LEU A 124 -9.03 1.73 1.15
N ARG A 125 -9.30 1.49 2.43
CA ARG A 125 -9.05 2.47 3.49
C ARG A 125 -7.93 1.91 4.38
N ILE A 126 -6.91 2.72 4.61
CA ILE A 126 -5.83 2.42 5.56
C ILE A 126 -5.93 3.43 6.68
N LEU A 127 -6.26 2.98 7.89
CA LEU A 127 -6.29 3.78 9.10
C LEU A 127 -4.98 3.61 9.86
N VAL A 128 -4.30 4.71 10.12
CA VAL A 128 -3.11 4.75 10.97
C VAL A 128 -3.56 4.76 12.43
N LEU A 129 -3.09 3.80 13.22
CA LEU A 129 -3.24 3.79 14.67
C LEU A 129 -1.86 3.93 15.32
N ALA A 130 -1.82 3.98 16.66
CA ALA A 130 -0.57 4.20 17.40
C ALA A 130 0.51 3.17 17.03
N ASP A 131 0.12 1.90 16.94
CA ASP A 131 1.07 0.79 16.83
C ASP A 131 0.86 -0.08 15.58
N TYR A 132 -0.21 0.14 14.81
CA TYR A 132 -0.56 -0.68 13.66
C TYR A 132 -1.42 0.05 12.63
N PHE A 133 -1.57 -0.55 11.45
CA PHE A 133 -2.51 -0.11 10.42
C PHE A 133 -3.76 -1.00 10.43
N LYS A 134 -4.93 -0.40 10.22
CA LYS A 134 -6.22 -1.10 10.10
C LYS A 134 -6.88 -0.86 8.74
#